data_AF-F6IWK1-F1
#
_entry.id   AF-F6IWK1-F1
#
_cell.length_a   1.000
_cell.length_b   1.000
_cell.length_c   1.000
_cell.angle_alpha   90.00
_cell.angle_beta   90.00
_cell.angle_gamma   90.00
#
_symmetry.space_group_name_H-M   'P 1'
#
loop_
_entity.id
_entity.type
_entity.pdbx_description
1 polymer ?
#
loop_
_entity_poly.entity_id
_entity_poly.type
_entity_poly.pdbx_seq_one_letter_code
_entity_poly.pdbx_strand_id
1 'polypeptide(L)'
;MIGCSFSFESALLENGIEMRHITLKKNVPMYTTNIKTTPAGRFHGNVVVSMRPIPANQIAQAIAITERLPQVHGMPIQVGQPESLGITDLSKPDFGDSVPIYNGEIPVFWACGVTPQAVVMQSKLPLVITHAPGHMLMTDILDTELTKVLGE
;
A
#
# COMPACT_ATOMS: atom_id res chain seq x y z
N MET A 1 -6.64 15.16 -0.60
CA MET A 1 -6.15 14.21 0.41
C MET A 1 -5.81 12.91 -0.28
N ILE A 2 -4.67 12.30 0.02
CA ILE A 2 -4.30 10.99 -0.56
C ILE A 2 -4.74 9.93 0.45
N GLY A 3 -5.52 8.95 -0.02
CA GLY A 3 -6.11 7.90 0.81
C GLY A 3 -5.07 7.09 1.58
N CYS A 4 -5.50 6.50 2.70
CA CYS A 4 -4.65 5.67 3.55
C CYS A 4 -5.06 4.19 3.48
N SER A 5 -4.14 3.28 3.80
CA SER A 5 -4.38 1.83 3.76
C SER A 5 -5.40 1.33 4.80
N PHE A 6 -5.69 2.12 5.82
CA PHE A 6 -6.55 1.70 6.93
C PHE A 6 -7.92 1.18 6.49
N SER A 7 -8.55 1.81 5.49
CA SER A 7 -9.90 1.44 5.07
C SER A 7 -9.99 0.03 4.43
N PHE A 8 -8.98 -0.40 3.64
CA PHE A 8 -8.98 -1.76 3.09
C PHE A 8 -8.45 -2.80 4.06
N GLU A 9 -7.56 -2.41 4.98
CA GLU A 9 -7.06 -3.30 6.03
C GLU A 9 -8.17 -3.71 6.98
N SER A 10 -9.06 -2.78 7.36
CA SER A 10 -10.28 -3.09 8.12
C SER A 10 -11.15 -4.11 7.39
N ALA A 11 -11.39 -3.92 6.09
CA ALA A 11 -12.19 -4.85 5.30
C ALA A 11 -11.55 -6.25 5.20
N LEU A 12 -10.23 -6.34 5.08
CA LEU A 12 -9.51 -7.62 5.09
C LEU A 12 -9.60 -8.31 6.46
N LEU A 13 -9.41 -7.57 7.56
CA LEU A 13 -9.51 -8.09 8.92
C LEU A 13 -10.92 -8.60 9.24
N GLU A 14 -11.97 -7.86 8.86
CA GLU A 14 -13.37 -8.25 9.03
C GLU A 14 -13.70 -9.56 8.29
N ASN A 15 -12.95 -9.88 7.23
CA ASN A 15 -13.09 -11.10 6.44
C ASN A 15 -12.10 -12.20 6.88
N GLY A 16 -11.44 -12.04 8.03
CA GLY A 16 -10.55 -13.04 8.61
C GLY A 16 -9.18 -13.16 7.93
N ILE A 17 -8.75 -12.12 7.21
CA ILE A 17 -7.43 -12.05 6.58
C ILE A 17 -6.50 -11.24 7.50
N GLU A 18 -5.47 -11.89 8.03
CA GLU A 18 -4.54 -11.30 9.00
C GLU A 18 -3.70 -10.18 8.37
N MET A 19 -3.60 -9.04 9.04
CA MET A 19 -2.61 -8.00 8.72
C MET A 19 -1.36 -8.15 9.60
N ARG A 20 -0.36 -8.91 9.12
CA ARG A 20 0.85 -9.26 9.89
C ARG A 20 1.54 -8.10 10.59
N HIS A 21 1.64 -6.94 9.94
CA HIS A 21 2.29 -5.76 10.53
C HIS A 21 1.49 -5.21 11.73
N ILE A 22 0.15 -5.28 11.69
CA ILE A 22 -0.71 -4.91 12.82
C ILE A 22 -0.52 -5.88 13.97
N THR A 23 -0.56 -7.20 13.71
CA THR A 23 -0.30 -8.25 14.71
C THR A 23 1.03 -8.03 15.44
N LEU A 24 2.06 -7.63 14.69
CA LEU A 24 3.41 -7.40 15.21
C LEU A 24 3.67 -5.96 15.70
N LYS A 25 2.67 -5.08 15.66
CA LYS A 25 2.79 -3.65 16.02
C LYS A 25 3.95 -2.95 15.28
N LYS A 26 4.05 -3.24 13.98
CA LYS A 26 5.06 -2.75 13.06
C LYS A 26 4.44 -1.86 11.99
N ASN A 27 5.22 -0.95 11.43
CA ASN A 27 4.80 -0.25 10.22
C ASN A 27 4.84 -1.22 9.03
N VAL A 28 3.86 -1.13 8.15
CA VAL A 28 3.79 -1.99 6.96
C VAL A 28 5.07 -1.84 6.11
N PRO A 29 5.69 -2.95 5.66
CA PRO A 29 6.87 -2.88 4.81
C PRO A 29 6.49 -2.32 3.44
N MET A 30 7.28 -1.35 2.97
CA MET A 30 7.08 -0.70 1.69
C MET A 30 8.37 -0.71 0.87
N TYR A 31 8.22 -0.84 -0.44
CA TYR A 31 9.33 -1.04 -1.37
C TYR A 31 9.15 -0.14 -2.60
N THR A 32 10.25 0.46 -3.03
CA THR A 32 10.36 1.19 -4.28
C THR A 32 10.52 0.18 -5.40
N THR A 33 9.59 0.17 -6.33
CA THR A 33 9.61 -0.78 -7.45
C THR A 33 10.47 -0.28 -8.61
N ASN A 34 10.63 -1.11 -9.64
CA ASN A 34 11.13 -0.72 -10.96
C ASN A 34 10.05 -0.08 -11.86
N ILE A 35 8.79 -0.01 -11.43
CA ILE A 35 7.68 0.55 -12.20
C ILE A 35 7.74 2.07 -12.15
N LYS A 36 7.81 2.73 -13.32
CA LYS A 36 7.82 4.18 -13.45
C LYS A 36 6.42 4.77 -13.28
N THR A 37 6.32 5.87 -12.55
CA THR A 37 5.10 6.70 -12.56
C THR A 37 4.98 7.42 -13.90
N THR A 38 3.76 7.69 -14.37
CA THR A 38 3.56 8.65 -15.46
C THR A 38 4.07 10.03 -15.04
N PRO A 39 5.03 10.64 -15.77
CA PRO A 39 5.62 11.90 -15.37
C PRO A 39 4.64 13.07 -15.54
N ALA A 40 4.72 14.06 -14.65
CA ALA A 40 3.94 15.29 -14.69
C ALA A 40 4.84 16.49 -14.38
N GLY A 41 5.37 17.14 -15.42
CA GLY A 41 6.34 18.23 -15.27
C GLY A 41 7.60 17.75 -14.56
N ARG A 42 7.95 18.38 -13.42
CA ARG A 42 9.12 17.99 -12.61
C ARG A 42 8.88 16.76 -11.72
N PHE A 43 7.65 16.28 -11.64
CA PHE A 43 7.30 15.11 -10.85
C PHE A 43 7.52 13.84 -11.66
N HIS A 44 8.50 13.05 -11.25
CA HIS A 44 8.78 11.73 -11.81
C HIS A 44 9.40 10.83 -10.73
N GLY A 45 9.22 9.53 -10.85
CA GLY A 45 9.82 8.56 -9.95
C GLY A 45 9.33 7.15 -10.23
N ASN A 46 9.48 6.29 -9.22
CA ASN A 46 8.97 4.93 -9.27
C ASN A 46 7.76 4.80 -8.35
N VAL A 47 6.86 3.88 -8.68
CA VAL A 47 5.77 3.47 -7.81
C VAL A 47 6.35 2.80 -6.57
N VAL A 48 5.86 3.18 -5.40
CA VAL A 48 6.12 2.50 -4.13
C VAL A 48 4.94 1.59 -3.84
N VAL A 49 5.24 0.35 -3.44
CA VAL A 49 4.23 -0.64 -3.02
C VAL A 49 4.34 -0.93 -1.54
N SER A 50 3.23 -1.32 -0.92
CA SER A 50 3.20 -1.92 0.42
C SER A 50 2.95 -3.42 0.30
N MET A 51 3.61 -4.23 1.14
CA MET A 51 3.53 -5.69 1.08
C MET A 51 2.83 -6.26 2.31
N ARG A 52 1.92 -7.21 2.09
CA ARG A 52 1.32 -8.03 3.16
C ARG A 52 1.47 -9.52 2.79
N PRO A 53 1.93 -10.39 3.72
CA PRO A 53 1.88 -11.82 3.50
C PRO A 53 0.44 -12.30 3.64
N ILE A 54 -0.08 -12.96 2.61
CA ILE A 54 -1.46 -13.50 2.59
C ILE A 54 -1.38 -15.02 2.41
N PRO A 55 -2.12 -15.82 3.21
CA PRO A 55 -2.26 -17.26 2.97
C PRO A 55 -2.72 -17.55 1.54
N ALA A 56 -2.10 -18.53 0.87
CA ALA A 56 -2.35 -18.80 -0.54
C ALA A 56 -3.84 -19.07 -0.87
N ASN A 57 -4.55 -19.71 0.06
CA ASN A 57 -5.99 -20.00 -0.05
C ASN A 57 -6.90 -18.77 0.14
N GLN A 58 -6.38 -17.64 0.63
CA GLN A 58 -7.14 -16.40 0.87
C GLN A 58 -6.86 -15.32 -0.18
N ILE A 59 -5.93 -15.52 -1.12
CA ILE A 59 -5.54 -14.50 -2.12
C ILE A 59 -6.73 -14.05 -2.97
N ALA A 60 -7.51 -14.99 -3.50
CA ALA A 60 -8.66 -14.65 -4.33
C ALA A 60 -9.70 -13.81 -3.55
N GLN A 61 -9.88 -14.11 -2.26
CA GLN A 61 -10.74 -13.33 -1.38
C GLN A 61 -10.17 -11.93 -1.11
N ALA A 62 -8.86 -11.82 -0.83
CA ALA A 62 -8.19 -10.53 -0.63
C ALA A 62 -8.33 -9.62 -1.86
N ILE A 63 -8.17 -10.19 -3.06
CA ILE A 63 -8.38 -9.48 -4.33
C ILE A 63 -9.83 -9.01 -4.44
N ALA A 64 -10.80 -9.91 -4.28
CA ALA A 64 -12.22 -9.58 -4.43
C ALA A 64 -12.72 -8.52 -3.44
N ILE A 65 -12.17 -8.49 -2.22
CA ILE A 65 -12.47 -7.46 -1.22
C ILE A 65 -11.88 -6.12 -1.66
N THR A 66 -10.60 -6.10 -2.04
CA THR A 66 -9.86 -4.86 -2.33
C THR A 66 -10.22 -4.24 -3.69
N GLU A 67 -10.65 -5.04 -4.67
CA GLU A 67 -11.14 -4.56 -5.97
C GLU A 67 -12.33 -3.60 -5.84
N ARG A 68 -13.20 -3.83 -4.84
CA ARG A 68 -14.39 -3.00 -4.57
C ARG A 68 -14.08 -1.65 -3.93
N LEU A 69 -12.80 -1.37 -3.70
CA LEU A 69 -12.30 -0.22 -2.96
C LEU A 69 -11.31 0.62 -3.79
N PRO A 70 -11.69 1.09 -5.00
CA PRO A 70 -10.76 1.73 -5.93
C PRO A 70 -10.14 3.04 -5.41
N GLN A 71 -10.80 3.71 -4.45
CA GLN A 71 -10.33 4.97 -3.86
C GLN A 71 -9.31 4.77 -2.71
N VAL A 72 -9.13 3.54 -2.23
CA VAL A 72 -8.28 3.20 -1.07
C VAL A 72 -7.36 2.01 -1.37
N HIS A 73 -6.59 2.16 -2.45
CA HIS A 73 -5.56 1.25 -3.04
C HIS A 73 -6.03 0.28 -4.13
N GLY A 74 -7.30 -0.13 -4.14
CA GLY A 74 -7.84 -1.04 -5.15
C GLY A 74 -7.16 -2.43 -5.15
N MET A 75 -7.19 -3.10 -6.30
CA MET A 75 -6.62 -4.43 -6.49
C MET A 75 -5.08 -4.44 -6.29
N PRO A 76 -4.46 -5.54 -5.82
CA PRO A 76 -3.01 -5.66 -5.79
C PRO A 76 -2.38 -5.40 -7.17
N ILE A 77 -1.21 -4.75 -7.17
CA ILE A 77 -0.38 -4.60 -8.37
C ILE A 77 0.31 -5.93 -8.71
N GLN A 78 0.67 -6.71 -7.68
CA GLN A 78 1.43 -7.94 -7.85
C GLN A 78 1.10 -8.94 -6.74
N VAL A 79 1.05 -10.23 -7.09
CA VAL A 79 0.90 -11.37 -6.18
C VAL A 79 2.11 -12.28 -6.37
N GLY A 80 2.92 -12.47 -5.33
CA GLY A 80 4.17 -13.22 -5.43
C GLY A 80 5.22 -12.55 -6.31
N GLN A 81 6.28 -13.27 -6.67
CA GLN A 81 7.34 -12.82 -7.61
C GLN A 81 7.84 -11.38 -7.35
N PRO A 82 8.36 -11.06 -6.14
CA PRO A 82 8.87 -9.71 -5.83
C PRO A 82 9.90 -9.18 -6.84
N GLU A 83 10.65 -10.07 -7.48
CA GLU A 83 11.64 -9.78 -8.50
C GLU A 83 11.06 -9.09 -9.74
N SER A 84 9.78 -9.33 -10.07
CA SER A 84 9.12 -8.65 -11.19
C SER A 84 8.97 -7.14 -10.94
N LEU A 85 8.83 -6.77 -9.67
CA LEU A 85 8.83 -5.38 -9.19
C LEU A 85 10.24 -4.83 -8.94
N GLY A 86 11.29 -5.61 -9.19
CA GLY A 86 12.67 -5.24 -8.88
C GLY A 86 13.04 -5.35 -7.39
N ILE A 87 12.21 -6.02 -6.58
CA ILE A 87 12.46 -6.21 -5.15
C ILE A 87 13.27 -7.50 -4.98
N THR A 88 14.50 -7.37 -4.50
CA THR A 88 15.45 -8.51 -4.38
C THR A 88 15.55 -9.09 -2.96
N ASP A 89 15.17 -8.32 -1.94
CA ASP A 89 15.28 -8.71 -0.53
C ASP A 89 14.09 -8.16 0.28
N LEU A 90 13.11 -9.02 0.57
CA LEU A 90 11.93 -8.67 1.38
C LEU A 90 12.24 -8.45 2.87
N SER A 91 13.48 -8.70 3.32
CA SER A 91 13.90 -8.38 4.69
C SER A 91 14.33 -6.92 4.85
N LYS A 92 14.50 -6.18 3.73
CA LYS A 92 14.99 -4.80 3.69
C LYS A 92 13.99 -3.88 2.97
N PRO A 93 12.88 -3.52 3.62
CA PRO A 93 11.99 -2.52 3.06
C PRO A 93 12.67 -1.15 2.98
N ASP A 94 12.33 -0.36 1.96
CA ASP A 94 12.80 1.03 1.82
C ASP A 94 12.13 1.93 2.86
N PHE A 95 10.91 1.58 3.28
CA PHE A 95 10.16 2.28 4.32
C PHE A 95 9.39 1.28 5.20
N GLY A 96 9.21 1.63 6.48
CA GLY A 96 8.53 0.78 7.45
C GLY A 96 9.41 -0.36 7.96
N ASP A 97 8.78 -1.42 8.46
CA ASP A 97 9.47 -2.50 9.16
C ASP A 97 9.26 -3.84 8.45
N SER A 98 10.30 -4.67 8.38
CA SER A 98 10.18 -6.01 7.80
C SER A 98 9.30 -6.92 8.66
N VAL A 99 8.57 -7.82 8.00
CA VAL A 99 7.69 -8.81 8.63
C VAL A 99 8.04 -10.22 8.14
N PRO A 100 7.89 -11.25 8.99
CA PRO A 100 8.09 -12.63 8.57
C PRO A 100 6.99 -13.04 7.57
N ILE A 101 7.39 -13.88 6.62
CA ILE A 101 6.51 -14.55 5.67
C ILE A 101 6.65 -16.05 5.94
N TYR A 102 5.57 -16.70 6.35
CA TYR A 102 5.58 -18.11 6.72
C TYR A 102 5.28 -19.04 5.55
N ASN A 103 5.57 -20.32 5.73
CA ASN A 103 5.25 -21.34 4.73
C ASN A 103 3.74 -21.33 4.40
N GLY A 104 3.42 -21.29 3.11
CA GLY A 104 2.05 -21.20 2.62
C GLY A 104 1.51 -19.77 2.48
N GLU A 105 2.28 -18.76 2.87
CA GLU A 105 1.98 -17.34 2.63
C GLU A 105 2.67 -16.86 1.35
N ILE A 106 2.00 -15.96 0.64
CA ILE A 106 2.51 -15.31 -0.56
C ILE A 106 2.57 -13.80 -0.30
N PRO A 107 3.68 -13.11 -0.60
CA PRO A 107 3.73 -11.66 -0.51
C PRO A 107 2.83 -11.04 -1.57
N VAL A 108 1.90 -10.19 -1.14
CA VAL A 108 0.99 -9.46 -2.02
C VAL A 108 1.25 -7.97 -1.91
N PHE A 109 1.30 -7.27 -3.05
CA PHE A 109 1.77 -5.89 -3.16
C PHE A 109 0.66 -4.98 -3.68
N TRP A 110 0.38 -3.91 -2.95
CA TRP A 110 -0.55 -2.85 -3.35
C TRP A 110 0.21 -1.55 -3.58
N ALA A 111 -0.31 -0.69 -4.46
CA ALA A 111 0.16 0.70 -4.56
C ALA A 111 0.20 1.34 -3.17
N CYS A 112 1.12 2.26 -2.92
CA CYS A 112 1.20 2.95 -1.64
C CYS A 112 1.17 4.47 -1.80
N GLY A 113 0.46 5.14 -0.89
CA GLY A 113 0.40 6.59 -0.75
C GLY A 113 1.74 7.24 -0.36
N VAL A 114 2.80 6.45 -0.17
CA VAL A 114 4.20 6.93 -0.03
C VAL A 114 4.82 7.24 -1.40
N THR A 115 4.25 6.79 -2.52
CA THR A 115 4.73 7.14 -3.88
C THR A 115 4.89 8.66 -4.08
N PRO A 116 3.89 9.51 -3.75
CA PRO A 116 4.06 10.96 -3.76
C PRO A 116 5.22 11.45 -2.89
N GLN A 117 5.43 10.88 -1.69
CA GLN A 117 6.53 11.29 -0.81
C GLN A 117 7.88 10.99 -1.46
N ALA A 118 8.04 9.79 -2.03
CA ALA A 118 9.25 9.38 -2.75
C ALA A 118 9.52 10.29 -3.97
N VAL A 119 8.49 10.59 -4.78
CA VAL A 119 8.59 11.48 -5.94
C VAL A 119 8.95 12.91 -5.51
N VAL A 120 8.35 13.41 -4.44
CA VAL A 120 8.59 14.77 -3.94
C VAL A 120 10.02 14.92 -3.41
N MET A 121 10.56 13.92 -2.71
CA MET A 121 11.96 13.91 -2.28
C MET A 121 12.93 13.98 -3.47
N GLN A 122 12.60 13.33 -4.59
CA GLN A 122 13.41 13.39 -5.82
C GLN A 122 13.26 14.72 -6.58
N SER A 123 12.09 15.36 -6.47
CA SER A 123 11.74 16.56 -7.24
C SER A 123 12.47 17.84 -6.77
N LYS A 124 13.19 17.79 -5.64
CA LYS A 124 13.97 18.90 -5.07
C LYS A 124 13.21 20.24 -5.07
N LEU A 125 11.97 20.19 -4.60
CA LEU A 125 11.14 21.39 -4.48
C LEU A 125 11.72 22.34 -3.42
N PRO A 126 11.59 23.67 -3.59
CA PRO A 126 12.07 24.63 -2.61
C PRO A 126 11.32 24.56 -1.27
N LEU A 127 10.08 24.07 -1.26
CA LEU A 127 9.26 23.89 -0.07
C LEU A 127 8.21 22.78 -0.30
N VAL A 128 7.99 21.95 0.71
CA VAL A 128 6.96 20.90 0.76
C VAL A 128 6.46 20.78 2.20
N ILE A 129 5.15 20.64 2.38
CA ILE A 129 4.54 20.31 3.68
C ILE A 129 3.79 18.99 3.55
N THR A 130 4.08 18.04 4.42
CA THR A 130 3.41 16.73 4.51
C THR A 130 3.04 16.42 5.95
N HIS A 131 2.24 15.38 6.15
CA HIS A 131 2.07 14.78 7.47
C HIS A 131 3.33 13.98 7.86
N ALA A 132 3.53 13.76 9.16
CA ALA A 132 4.48 12.78 9.66
C ALA A 132 3.87 11.37 9.57
N PRO A 133 4.66 10.31 9.28
CA PRO A 133 4.15 8.94 9.29
C PRO A 133 3.39 8.59 10.58
N GLY A 134 2.19 8.01 10.47
CA GLY A 134 1.32 7.71 11.60
C GLY A 134 0.47 8.89 12.13
N HIS A 135 0.67 10.10 11.60
CA HIS A 135 -0.08 11.32 11.98
C HIS A 135 -0.97 11.82 10.84
N MET A 136 -1.91 10.99 10.40
CA MET A 136 -2.82 11.33 9.31
C MET A 136 -3.87 12.38 9.73
N LEU A 137 -4.44 13.08 8.74
CA LEU A 137 -5.61 13.92 8.95
C LEU A 137 -6.85 13.04 9.13
N MET A 138 -7.51 13.12 10.28
CA MET A 138 -8.83 12.51 10.48
C MET A 138 -9.92 13.44 9.95
N THR A 139 -10.86 12.87 9.20
CA THR A 139 -11.98 13.60 8.57
C THR A 139 -13.31 13.06 9.09
N ASP A 140 -14.41 13.79 8.85
CA ASP A 140 -15.76 13.33 9.17
C ASP A 140 -16.36 12.35 8.15
N ILE A 141 -15.61 12.02 7.08
CA ILE A 141 -16.01 11.03 6.05
C ILE A 141 -15.84 9.62 6.61
N LEU A 142 -16.89 8.80 6.54
CA LEU A 142 -16.85 7.40 7.00
C LEU A 142 -16.25 6.47 5.93
N ASP A 143 -15.57 5.40 6.37
CA ASP A 143 -15.02 4.38 5.46
C ASP A 143 -16.10 3.77 4.54
N THR A 144 -17.33 3.62 5.05
CA THR A 144 -18.47 3.11 4.28
C THR A 144 -18.90 4.05 3.15
N GLU A 145 -18.63 5.35 3.28
CA GLU A 145 -18.91 6.35 2.24
C GLU A 145 -17.87 6.32 1.13
N LEU A 146 -16.66 5.81 1.38
CA LEU A 146 -15.62 5.63 0.37
C LEU A 146 -15.95 4.52 -0.64
N THR A 147 -16.91 3.64 -0.33
CA THR A 147 -17.44 2.63 -1.26
C THR A 147 -18.48 3.19 -2.21
N LYS A 148 -19.09 4.34 -1.89
CA LYS A 148 -20.06 5.00 -2.75
C LYS A 148 -19.28 5.77 -3.80
N VAL A 149 -19.27 5.24 -5.02
CA VAL A 149 -18.72 5.90 -6.20
C VAL A 149 -19.24 7.34 -6.23
N LEU A 150 -18.35 8.33 -6.13
CA LEU A 150 -18.66 9.70 -6.57
C LEU A 150 -18.85 9.63 -8.08
N GLY A 151 -20.10 9.43 -8.46
CA GLY A 151 -20.58 9.19 -9.82
C GLY A 151 -22.09 9.28 -9.88
N GLU A 152 -22.66 10.27 -9.18
CA GLU A 152 -23.86 11.03 -9.58
C GLU A 152 -23.59 12.50 -9.27
#